data_AF-A0A661U5V2-F1
#
_entry.id   AF-A0A661U5V2-F1
#
_cell.length_a   1.000
_cell.length_b   1.000
_cell.length_c   1.000
_cell.angle_alpha   90.00
_cell.angle_beta   90.00
_cell.angle_gamma   90.00
#
_symmetry.space_group_name_H-M   'P 1'
#
loop_
_entity.id
_entity.type
_entity.pdbx_description
1 polymer ?
#
loop_
_entity_poly.entity_id
_entity_poly.type
_entity_poly.pdbx_seq_one_letter_code
_entity_poly.pdbx_strand_id
1 'polypeptide(L)'
;TYINPEDHPADFIEVSGYISNKKEVDSFIIYCNIQNVELAFEYPEKAKFLVRVEGQYGDELGTFDLSEGKYITLTGGGLFTIYIYSEKGKGEWSAWVTGGSND
;
A
#
# COMPACT_ATOMS: atom_id res chain seq x y z
N THR A 1 16.43 17.18 -8.99
CA THR A 1 17.41 16.60 -8.05
C THR A 1 17.51 15.13 -8.36
N TYR A 2 18.68 14.63 -8.71
CA TYR A 2 18.90 13.19 -8.92
C TYR A 2 19.09 12.56 -7.54
N ILE A 3 18.18 11.68 -7.13
CA ILE A 3 18.24 10.97 -5.86
C ILE A 3 18.89 9.62 -6.16
N ASN A 4 19.93 9.29 -5.40
CA ASN A 4 20.66 8.03 -5.54
C ASN A 4 19.80 6.90 -4.93
N PRO A 5 19.41 5.86 -5.69
CA PRO A 5 18.55 4.79 -5.20
C PRO A 5 19.18 3.92 -4.09
N GLU A 6 20.48 4.07 -3.83
CA GLU A 6 21.17 3.42 -2.70
C GLU A 6 20.97 4.16 -1.36
N ASP A 7 20.60 5.45 -1.39
CA ASP A 7 20.37 6.27 -0.19
C ASP A 7 18.91 6.15 0.33
N HIS A 8 18.03 5.48 -0.42
CA HIS A 8 16.63 5.26 -0.09
C HIS A 8 16.26 3.79 -0.37
N PRO A 9 16.42 2.88 0.62
CA PRO A 9 16.13 1.45 0.43
C PRO A 9 14.63 1.15 0.24
N ALA A 10 13.78 2.16 0.24
CA ALA A 10 12.54 2.21 -0.49
C ALA A 10 12.35 3.71 -0.76
N ASP A 11 12.05 4.12 -1.99
CA ASP A 11 11.70 5.52 -2.22
C ASP A 11 10.60 5.90 -1.21
N PHE A 12 10.79 7.00 -0.48
CA PHE A 12 9.79 7.47 0.47
C PHE A 12 8.52 7.79 -0.32
N ILE A 13 7.58 6.84 -0.29
CA ILE A 13 6.31 6.92 -0.99
C ILE A 13 5.28 7.29 0.06
N GLU A 14 4.61 8.42 -0.17
CA GLU A 14 3.40 8.83 0.52
C GLU A 14 2.35 9.07 -0.56
N VAL A 15 1.24 8.33 -0.48
CA VAL A 15 0.12 8.41 -1.42
C VAL A 15 -1.14 8.63 -0.61
N SER A 16 -2.06 9.45 -1.13
CA SER A 16 -3.36 9.64 -0.53
C SER A 16 -4.45 9.74 -1.59
N GLY A 17 -5.68 9.47 -1.18
CA GLY A 17 -6.84 9.51 -2.04
C GLY A 17 -8.14 9.61 -1.25
N TYR A 18 -9.27 9.49 -1.95
CA TYR A 18 -10.60 9.53 -1.34
C TYR A 18 -11.50 8.49 -1.98
N ILE A 19 -12.12 7.65 -1.17
CA ILE A 19 -13.16 6.72 -1.64
C ILE A 19 -14.52 7.30 -1.32
N SER A 20 -15.32 7.57 -2.35
CA SER A 20 -16.63 8.21 -2.24
C SER A 20 -17.78 7.21 -2.13
N ASN A 21 -17.60 5.99 -2.65
CA ASN A 21 -18.65 4.97 -2.70
C ASN A 21 -18.08 3.53 -2.77
N LYS A 22 -18.93 2.52 -2.57
CA LYS A 22 -18.54 1.10 -2.48
C LYS A 22 -18.03 0.46 -3.76
N LYS A 23 -18.19 1.10 -4.92
CA LYS A 23 -17.71 0.59 -6.22
C LYS A 23 -16.39 1.22 -6.64
N GLU A 24 -15.95 2.23 -5.91
CA GLU A 24 -14.72 2.94 -6.21
C GLU A 24 -13.54 2.17 -5.65
N VAL A 25 -12.51 2.06 -6.48
CA VAL A 25 -11.24 1.45 -6.17
C VAL A 25 -10.19 2.47 -6.58
N ASP A 26 -9.30 2.78 -5.66
CA ASP A 26 -8.11 3.56 -5.95
C ASP A 26 -6.90 2.61 -6.00
N SER A 27 -5.86 3.01 -6.72
CA SER A 27 -4.68 2.16 -6.86
C SER A 27 -3.40 2.94 -7.08
N PHE A 28 -2.31 2.39 -6.55
CA PHE A 28 -0.97 2.90 -6.80
C PHE A 28 0.01 1.74 -6.97
N ILE A 29 1.16 2.04 -7.58
CA ILE A 29 2.22 1.07 -7.80
C ILE A 29 3.40 1.47 -6.92
N ILE A 30 3.96 0.49 -6.24
CA ILE A 30 5.22 0.63 -5.49
C ILE A 30 6.27 -0.28 -6.10
N TYR A 31 7.49 0.25 -6.24
CA TYR A 31 8.66 -0.53 -6.54
C TYR A 31 9.46 -0.76 -5.26
N CYS A 32 9.67 -2.03 -4.92
CA CYS A 32 10.49 -2.44 -3.79
C CYS A 32 11.84 -2.94 -4.32
N ASN A 33 12.91 -2.20 -4.07
CA ASN A 33 14.29 -2.62 -4.33
C ASN A 33 14.85 -3.56 -3.23
N ILE A 34 14.16 -3.65 -2.10
CA ILE A 34 14.52 -4.48 -0.93
C ILE A 34 13.49 -5.56 -0.67
N GLN A 35 13.87 -6.58 0.10
CA GLN A 35 13.05 -7.77 0.29
C GLN A 35 11.84 -7.56 1.17
N ASN A 36 11.85 -6.61 2.11
CA ASN A 36 10.75 -6.38 3.03
C ASN A 36 10.44 -4.89 3.10
N VAL A 37 9.28 -4.49 2.60
CA VAL A 37 8.77 -3.11 2.71
C VAL A 37 7.49 -3.13 3.53
N GLU A 38 7.41 -2.29 4.55
CA GLU A 38 6.20 -2.11 5.34
C GLU A 38 5.44 -0.87 4.87
N LEU A 39 4.16 -1.07 4.53
CA LEU A 39 3.21 -0.02 4.21
C LEU A 39 2.29 0.20 5.39
N ALA A 40 2.23 1.42 5.90
CA ALA A 40 1.24 1.86 6.87
C ALA A 40 0.09 2.59 6.18
N PHE A 41 -1.11 2.48 6.76
CA PHE A 41 -2.33 3.09 6.25
C PHE A 41 -3.06 3.92 7.32
N GLU A 42 -3.58 5.08 6.91
CA GLU A 42 -4.57 5.84 7.65
C GLU A 42 -5.88 5.95 6.87
N TYR A 43 -6.99 5.83 7.59
CA TYR A 43 -8.34 5.87 7.05
C TYR A 43 -9.35 6.11 8.19
N PRO A 44 -10.60 6.51 7.90
CA PRO A 44 -11.62 6.71 8.92
C PRO A 44 -11.94 5.42 9.66
N GLU A 45 -11.78 5.40 10.99
CA GLU A 45 -12.00 4.21 11.83
C GLU A 45 -13.42 3.61 11.72
N LYS A 46 -14.40 4.41 11.30
CA LYS A 46 -15.79 3.95 11.12
C LYS A 46 -16.02 3.27 9.76
N ALA A 47 -15.04 3.32 8.87
CA ALA A 47 -15.09 2.69 7.56
C ALA A 47 -14.35 1.34 7.58
N LYS A 48 -14.79 0.43 6.72
CA LYS A 48 -14.15 -0.86 6.44
C LYS A 48 -13.42 -0.73 5.11
N PHE A 49 -12.12 -0.53 5.18
CA PHE A 49 -11.23 -0.46 4.02
C PHE A 49 -10.49 -1.78 3.88
N LEU A 50 -10.38 -2.24 2.63
CA LEU A 50 -9.62 -3.42 2.27
C LEU A 50 -8.54 -3.00 1.28
N VAL A 51 -7.42 -3.70 1.35
CA VAL A 51 -6.31 -3.54 0.44
C VAL A 51 -6.04 -4.88 -0.23
N ARG A 52 -6.09 -4.90 -1.57
CA ARG A 52 -5.65 -6.04 -2.36
C ARG A 52 -4.28 -5.74 -2.96
N VAL A 53 -3.37 -6.68 -2.85
CA VAL A 53 -2.00 -6.59 -3.35
C VAL A 53 -1.83 -7.56 -4.50
N GLU A 54 -1.37 -7.06 -5.64
CA GLU A 54 -0.96 -7.86 -6.78
C GLU A 54 0.55 -7.74 -7.00
N GLY A 55 1.19 -8.86 -7.37
CA GLY A 55 2.59 -8.90 -7.76
C GLY A 55 2.81 -8.33 -9.17
N GLN A 56 4.07 -8.29 -9.60
CA GLN A 56 4.47 -7.71 -10.89
C GLN A 56 3.82 -8.38 -12.11
N TYR A 57 3.30 -9.60 -11.97
CA TYR A 57 2.65 -10.35 -13.04
C TYR A 57 1.12 -10.34 -12.94
N GLY A 58 0.55 -9.52 -12.03
CA GLY A 58 -0.90 -9.39 -11.82
C GLY A 58 -1.50 -10.55 -11.02
N ASP A 59 -0.67 -11.38 -10.39
CA ASP A 59 -1.09 -12.40 -9.45
C ASP A 59 -1.48 -11.76 -8.12
N GLU A 60 -2.67 -12.11 -7.61
CA GLU A 60 -3.09 -11.64 -6.28
C GLU A 60 -2.25 -12.32 -5.20
N LEU A 61 -1.48 -11.53 -4.46
CA LEU A 61 -0.65 -11.99 -3.34
C LEU A 61 -1.45 -12.03 -2.03
N GLY A 62 -2.49 -11.19 -1.93
CA GLY A 62 -3.41 -11.22 -0.81
C GLY A 62 -4.38 -10.04 -0.79
N THR A 63 -5.41 -10.20 0.03
CA THR A 63 -6.37 -9.15 0.39
C THR A 63 -6.39 -9.00 1.91
N PHE A 64 -6.23 -7.77 2.39
CA PHE A 64 -6.05 -7.42 3.79
C PHE A 64 -7.17 -6.50 4.26
N ASP A 65 -7.82 -6.84 5.37
CA ASP A 65 -8.78 -5.97 6.04
C ASP A 65 -8.03 -5.03 6.99
N LEU A 66 -8.06 -3.72 6.69
CA LEU A 66 -7.30 -2.75 7.50
C LEU A 66 -7.83 -2.65 8.93
N SER A 67 -9.09 -3.07 9.20
CA SER A 67 -9.61 -3.12 10.57
C SER A 67 -8.94 -4.16 11.46
N GLU A 68 -8.25 -5.14 10.87
CA GLU A 68 -7.44 -6.13 11.60
C GLU A 68 -5.99 -5.68 11.81
N GLY A 69 -5.51 -4.72 11.01
CA GLY A 69 -4.19 -4.14 11.12
C GLY A 69 -3.93 -3.06 10.07
N LYS A 70 -3.28 -1.97 10.48
CA LYS A 70 -2.98 -0.82 9.58
C LYS A 70 -1.68 -0.97 8.80
N TYR A 71 -1.00 -2.11 8.94
CA TYR A 71 0.31 -2.35 8.35
C TYR A 71 0.24 -3.57 7.44
N ILE A 72 0.85 -3.45 6.26
CA ILE A 72 0.98 -4.54 5.29
C ILE A 72 2.46 -4.67 4.95
N THR A 73 3.02 -5.85 5.17
CA THR A 73 4.38 -6.18 4.75
C THR A 73 4.37 -6.75 3.34
N LEU A 74 5.05 -6.07 2.42
CA LEU A 74 5.35 -6.57 1.10
C LEU A 74 6.67 -7.33 1.15
N THR A 75 6.62 -8.63 0.84
CA THR A 75 7.78 -9.50 0.81
C THR A 75 8.16 -9.84 -0.63
N GLY A 76 9.43 -9.64 -0.97
CA GLY A 76 9.98 -9.80 -2.31
C GLY A 76 10.36 -8.46 -2.94
N GLY A 77 11.37 -8.50 -3.82
CA GLY A 77 11.72 -7.34 -4.65
C GLY A 77 10.90 -7.30 -5.93
N GLY A 78 10.63 -6.10 -6.44
CA GLY A 78 9.92 -5.89 -7.71
C GLY A 78 8.79 -4.87 -7.60
N LEU A 79 7.86 -4.95 -8.57
CA LEU A 79 6.69 -4.09 -8.61
C LEU A 79 5.51 -4.75 -7.92
N PHE A 80 4.81 -3.98 -7.10
CA PHE A 80 3.52 -4.35 -6.50
C PHE A 80 2.47 -3.34 -6.91
N THR A 81 1.28 -3.82 -7.26
CA THR A 81 0.12 -2.97 -7.48
C THR A 81 -0.80 -3.09 -6.28
N ILE A 82 -1.07 -1.96 -5.63
CA ILE A 82 -1.87 -1.85 -4.43
C ILE A 82 -3.22 -1.28 -4.83
N TYR A 83 -4.29 -2.01 -4.52
CA TYR A 83 -5.67 -1.58 -4.71
C TYR A 83 -6.30 -1.33 -3.36
N ILE A 84 -6.88 -0.15 -3.16
CA ILE A 84 -7.60 0.20 -1.94
C ILE A 84 -9.07 0.47 -2.27
N TYR A 85 -9.95 -0.12 -1.48
CA TYR A 85 -11.39 -0.01 -1.66
C TYR A 85 -12.13 -0.09 -0.32
N SER A 86 -13.39 0.35 -0.28
CA SER A 86 -14.21 0.31 0.93
C SER A 86 -15.47 -0.53 0.76
N GLU A 87 -15.63 -1.55 1.61
CA GLU A 87 -16.88 -2.33 1.68
C GLU A 87 -17.98 -1.60 2.48
N LYS A 88 -17.59 -0.70 3.37
CA LYS A 88 -18.49 0.07 4.23
C LYS A 88 -17.87 1.42 4.59
N GLY A 89 -18.59 2.50 4.31
CA GLY A 89 -18.11 3.85 4.60
C GLY A 89 -17.49 4.49 3.38
N LYS A 90 -16.87 5.65 3.61
CA LYS A 90 -16.21 6.50 2.63
C LYS A 90 -15.24 7.41 3.38
N GLY A 91 -14.27 7.98 2.69
CA GLY A 91 -13.37 8.96 3.28
C GLY A 91 -12.00 8.99 2.63
N GLU A 92 -11.21 9.90 3.17
CA GLU A 92 -9.81 10.07 2.82
C GLU A 92 -9.01 8.86 3.30
N TRP A 93 -8.01 8.47 2.53
CA TRP A 93 -7.05 7.45 2.94
C TRP A 93 -5.66 7.95 2.61
N SER A 94 -4.68 7.50 3.36
CA SER A 94 -3.26 7.70 3.05
C SER A 94 -2.49 6.41 3.32
N ALA A 95 -1.43 6.22 2.55
CA ALA A 95 -0.50 5.12 2.69
C ALA A 95 0.92 5.65 2.58
N TRP A 96 1.82 5.15 3.42
CA TRP A 96 3.23 5.49 3.32
C TRP A 96 4.13 4.33 3.72
N VAL A 97 5.35 4.33 3.19
CA VAL A 97 6.38 3.37 3.59
C VAL A 97 6.92 3.76 4.96
N THR A 98 6.81 2.88 5.94
CA THR A 98 7.35 3.09 7.31
C THR A 98 8.75 2.57 7.50
N GLY A 99 9.21 1.70 6.61
CA GLY A 99 10.57 1.20 6.60
C GLY A 99 10.71 -0.03 5.72
N GLY A 100 11.95 -0.47 5.57
CA GLY A 100 12.22 -1.78 5.03
C GLY A 100 13.65 -2.23 5.27
N SER A 101 13.84 -3.54 5.28
CA SER A 101 15.13 -4.19 5.57
C SER A 101 15.60 -5.07 4.41
N ASN A 102 16.91 -5.23 4.32
CA ASN A 102 17.62 -6.07 3.36
C ASN A 102 17.98 -7.46 3.92
N ASP A 103 17.30 -7.90 4.99
CA ASP A 103 17.65 -9.14 5.70
C ASP A 103 17.74 -10.37 4.76
#